data_AF-A0A8S9BYI5-F1
#
_entry.id   AF-A0A8S9BYI5-F1
#
_cell.length_a   1.000
_cell.length_b   1.000
_cell.length_c   1.000
_cell.angle_alpha   90.00
_cell.angle_beta   90.00
_cell.angle_gamma   90.00
#
_symmetry.space_group_name_H-M   'P 1'
#
loop_
_entity.id
_entity.type
_entity.pdbx_description
1 polymer ?
#
loop_
_entity_poly.entity_id
_entity_poly.type
_entity_poly.pdbx_seq_one_letter_code
_entity_poly.pdbx_strand_id
1 'polypeptide(L)'
;MEEHERPYGCTFLSCNKIFSSKKKWRRHENSQHFHLEIWRCCEVKPDLTKCIKVCYKRTTFEEHLKNDHNISEERTIKTTADDNRLGRNCQVRFWCGFCDKCIDQKSKGLEAWTERFDHLENHFIGRGIPKQNIRELISVDSNKSKGDLGTIFEDDLDDESGSEHGSSMGCLSDATRKPKESHLRSRISAGSKRQIVGNEEDIDSEPRTKQRRLFRASSVTVDAEPSITPN
;
A
#
# COMPACT_ATOMS: atom_id res chain seq x y z
N MET A 1 -28.97 -18.69 -13.61
CA MET A 1 -27.68 -18.10 -14.03
C MET A 1 -26.92 -17.83 -12.74
N GLU A 2 -25.91 -18.63 -12.43
CA GLU A 2 -25.06 -18.36 -11.26
C GLU A 2 -24.34 -17.05 -11.53
N GLU A 3 -24.74 -15.99 -10.82
CA GLU A 3 -23.91 -14.79 -10.72
C GLU A 3 -22.56 -15.27 -10.21
N HIS A 4 -21.54 -15.17 -11.06
CA HIS A 4 -20.20 -15.54 -10.67
C HIS A 4 -19.80 -14.54 -9.59
N GLU A 5 -19.86 -14.93 -8.32
CA GLU A 5 -19.48 -14.06 -7.22
C GLU A 5 -18.07 -13.50 -7.51
N ARG A 6 -17.96 -12.16 -7.48
CA ARG A 6 -16.69 -11.44 -7.64
C ARG A 6 -16.30 -10.80 -6.31
N PRO A 7 -15.98 -11.60 -5.28
CA PRO A 7 -15.79 -11.07 -3.93
C PRO A 7 -14.50 -10.26 -3.81
N TYR A 8 -13.50 -10.53 -4.67
CA TYR A 8 -12.19 -9.89 -4.58
C TYR A 8 -12.17 -8.57 -5.34
N GLY A 9 -11.85 -7.47 -4.66
CA GLY A 9 -11.66 -6.17 -5.30
C GLY A 9 -10.26 -5.62 -5.09
N CYS A 10 -9.76 -4.84 -6.06
CA CYS A 10 -8.48 -4.16 -5.90
C CYS A 10 -8.54 -3.18 -4.71
N THR A 11 -7.53 -3.17 -3.86
CA THR A 11 -7.47 -2.33 -2.66
C THR A 11 -7.01 -0.90 -2.92
N PHE A 12 -6.47 -0.63 -4.11
CA PHE A 12 -6.05 0.72 -4.50
C PHE A 12 -7.28 1.59 -4.75
N LEU A 13 -7.29 2.78 -4.17
CA LEU A 13 -8.44 3.67 -4.22
C LEU A 13 -8.82 4.05 -5.66
N SER A 14 -7.82 4.35 -6.49
CA SER A 14 -7.99 4.70 -7.90
C SER A 14 -8.32 3.53 -8.83
N CYS A 15 -8.58 2.33 -8.30
CA CYS A 15 -8.79 1.14 -9.13
C CYS A 15 -10.03 0.34 -8.71
N ASN A 16 -11.11 0.40 -9.49
CA ASN A 16 -12.39 -0.24 -9.17
C ASN A 16 -12.55 -1.68 -9.71
N LYS A 17 -11.45 -2.33 -10.11
CA LYS A 17 -11.51 -3.69 -10.69
C LYS A 17 -11.87 -4.74 -9.63
N ILE A 18 -12.84 -5.59 -9.99
CA ILE A 18 -13.29 -6.75 -9.19
C ILE A 18 -13.04 -8.07 -9.92
N PHE A 19 -12.86 -9.14 -9.16
CA PHE A 19 -12.40 -10.44 -9.65
C PHE A 19 -13.15 -11.58 -8.97
N SER A 20 -13.38 -12.65 -9.72
CA SER A 20 -13.97 -13.90 -9.21
C SER A 20 -12.96 -14.85 -8.56
N SER A 21 -11.66 -14.53 -8.59
CA SER A 21 -10.64 -15.42 -8.01
C SER A 21 -9.48 -14.64 -7.41
N LYS A 22 -8.97 -15.13 -6.28
CA LYS A 22 -7.77 -14.62 -5.60
C LYS A 22 -6.58 -14.50 -6.55
N LYS A 23 -6.34 -15.52 -7.38
CA LYS A 23 -5.22 -15.55 -8.34
C LYS A 23 -5.29 -14.40 -9.35
N LYS A 24 -6.49 -14.04 -9.84
CA LYS A 24 -6.65 -12.92 -10.77
C LYS A 24 -6.42 -11.58 -10.07
N TRP A 25 -6.98 -11.42 -8.88
CA TRP A 25 -6.81 -10.22 -8.07
C TRP A 25 -5.34 -9.98 -7.67
N ARG A 26 -4.66 -11.00 -7.12
CA ARG A 26 -3.25 -10.91 -6.73
C ARG A 26 -2.34 -10.50 -7.88
N ARG A 27 -2.52 -11.12 -9.07
CA ARG A 27 -1.73 -10.75 -10.25
C ARG A 27 -1.96 -9.31 -10.67
N HIS A 28 -3.22 -8.86 -10.62
CA HIS A 28 -3.57 -7.49 -10.97
C HIS A 28 -2.88 -6.49 -10.03
N GLU A 29 -2.96 -6.69 -8.71
CA GLU A 29 -2.28 -5.78 -7.78
C GLU A 29 -0.77 -5.81 -7.93
N ASN A 30 -0.18 -7.00 -8.12
CA ASN A 30 1.26 -7.13 -8.25
C ASN A 30 1.82 -6.51 -9.55
N SER A 31 1.06 -6.51 -10.64
CA SER A 31 1.55 -6.01 -11.93
C SER A 31 1.20 -4.56 -12.19
N GLN A 32 0.06 -4.08 -11.66
CA GLN A 32 -0.47 -2.76 -11.99
C GLN A 32 -0.27 -1.72 -10.90
N HIS A 33 0.03 -2.14 -9.67
CA HIS A 33 0.05 -1.23 -8.54
C HIS A 33 1.32 -1.37 -7.70
N PHE A 34 1.68 -0.28 -7.03
CA PHE A 34 2.87 -0.21 -6.20
C PHE A 34 2.52 0.54 -4.90
N HIS A 35 2.87 -0.03 -3.75
CA HIS A 35 2.67 0.68 -2.48
C HIS A 35 3.92 1.50 -2.16
N LEU A 36 3.75 2.82 -2.14
CA LEU A 36 4.78 3.73 -1.67
C LEU A 36 4.99 3.56 -0.18
N GLU A 37 6.20 3.89 0.26
CA GLU A 37 6.49 4.07 1.68
C GLU A 37 5.85 5.36 2.17
N ILE A 38 5.11 5.25 3.28
CA ILE A 38 4.34 6.34 3.88
C ILE A 38 4.34 6.20 5.40
N TRP A 39 4.01 7.29 6.07
CA TRP A 39 3.76 7.35 7.51
C TRP A 39 2.31 7.73 7.73
N ARG A 40 1.52 6.83 8.32
CA ARG A 40 0.12 7.08 8.63
C ARG A 40 -0.04 7.26 10.12
N CYS A 41 -0.48 8.45 10.55
CA CYS A 41 -0.72 8.71 11.95
C CYS A 41 -1.88 7.85 12.46
N CYS A 42 -1.67 7.16 13.58
CA CYS A 42 -2.72 6.46 14.32
C CYS A 42 -2.99 7.08 15.69
N GLU A 43 -2.32 8.20 16.02
CA GLU A 43 -2.48 8.90 17.28
C GLU A 43 -3.83 9.62 17.35
N VAL A 44 -4.32 9.82 18.57
CA VAL A 44 -5.49 10.66 18.84
C VAL A 44 -5.01 12.11 18.93
N LYS A 45 -5.74 13.01 18.27
CA LYS A 45 -5.48 14.44 18.32
C LYS A 45 -5.96 15.02 19.67
N PRO A 46 -5.50 16.22 20.06
CA PRO A 46 -5.96 16.91 21.27
C PRO A 46 -7.47 17.18 21.30
N ASP A 47 -8.11 17.27 20.14
CA ASP A 47 -9.58 17.40 19.98
C ASP A 47 -10.33 16.06 20.16
N LEU A 48 -9.65 15.01 20.63
CA LEU A 48 -10.16 13.65 20.82
C LEU A 48 -10.60 12.95 19.52
N THR A 49 -10.21 13.48 18.35
CA THR A 49 -10.47 12.84 17.06
C THR A 49 -9.31 11.94 16.64
N LYS A 50 -9.60 10.86 15.90
CA LYS A 50 -8.56 9.99 15.33
C LYS A 50 -7.80 10.75 14.25
N CYS A 51 -6.48 10.80 14.34
CA CYS A 51 -5.68 11.38 13.28
C CYS A 51 -5.69 10.47 12.05
N ILE A 52 -5.77 11.08 10.87
CA ILE A 52 -5.79 10.40 9.58
C ILE A 52 -4.69 10.92 8.65
N LYS A 53 -3.76 11.71 9.20
CA LYS A 53 -2.71 12.35 8.41
C LYS A 53 -1.78 11.28 7.85
N VAL A 54 -1.58 11.32 6.54
CA VAL A 54 -0.54 10.55 5.86
C VAL A 54 0.56 11.49 5.39
N CYS A 55 1.81 11.09 5.64
CA CYS A 55 3.02 11.79 5.25
C CYS A 55 3.88 10.87 4.38
N TYR A 56 4.47 11.40 3.32
CA TYR A 56 5.34 10.64 2.40
C TYR A 56 6.83 10.72 2.78
N LYS A 57 7.16 11.50 3.81
CA LYS A 57 8.52 11.67 4.34
C LYS A 57 8.48 11.55 5.87
N ARG A 58 9.53 10.96 6.43
CA ARG A 58 9.71 10.87 7.88
C ARG A 58 9.73 12.25 8.54
N THR A 59 10.50 13.20 7.99
CA THR A 59 10.65 14.54 8.57
C THR A 59 9.32 15.28 8.69
N THR A 60 8.47 15.23 7.66
CA THR A 60 7.15 15.88 7.70
C THR A 60 6.19 15.18 8.67
N PHE A 61 6.37 13.87 8.90
CA PHE A 61 5.63 13.15 9.92
C PHE A 61 6.07 13.55 11.33
N GLU A 62 7.38 13.67 11.56
CA GLU A 62 7.93 14.12 12.85
C GLU A 62 7.49 15.56 13.19
N GLU A 63 7.43 16.45 12.19
CA GLU A 63 6.86 17.80 12.33
C GLU A 63 5.36 17.75 12.66
N HIS A 64 4.61 16.87 12.00
CA HIS A 64 3.19 16.65 12.29
C HIS A 64 2.96 16.21 13.74
N LEU A 65 3.77 15.29 14.27
CA LEU A 65 3.67 14.86 15.67
C LEU A 65 3.92 16.01 16.66
N LYS A 66 4.85 16.91 16.35
CA LYS A 66 5.14 18.08 17.18
C LYS A 66 3.98 19.07 17.18
N ASN A 67 3.45 19.39 16.00
CA ASN A 67 2.51 20.48 15.82
C ASN A 67 1.06 20.07 16.14
N ASP A 68 0.65 18.88 15.71
CA ASP A 68 -0.75 18.46 15.79
C ASP A 68 -1.03 17.58 17.02
N HIS A 69 0.00 16.95 17.58
CA HIS A 69 -0.11 16.07 18.75
C HIS A 69 0.65 16.57 19.99
N ASN A 70 1.33 17.72 19.90
CA ASN A 70 2.11 18.31 21.00
C ASN A 70 3.18 17.35 21.59
N ILE A 71 3.68 16.41 20.79
CA ILE A 71 4.75 15.50 21.22
C ILE A 71 6.07 16.25 21.08
N SER A 72 6.65 16.67 22.21
CA SER A 72 7.90 17.43 22.24
C SER A 72 9.16 16.56 22.46
N GLU A 73 8.99 15.38 23.07
CA GLU A 73 10.10 14.48 23.37
C GLU A 73 10.65 13.82 22.10
N GLU A 74 11.91 14.10 21.77
CA GLU A 74 12.53 13.66 20.51
C GLU A 74 12.62 12.14 20.39
N ARG A 75 12.89 11.44 21.51
CA ARG A 75 12.90 9.98 21.51
C ARG A 75 11.52 9.42 21.15
N THR A 76 10.46 9.98 21.75
CA THR A 76 9.07 9.57 21.48
C THR A 76 8.69 9.82 20.04
N ILE A 77 9.01 11.00 19.49
CA ILE A 77 8.78 11.32 18.07
C ILE A 77 9.40 10.27 17.15
N LYS A 78 10.67 9.91 17.38
CA LYS A 78 11.38 8.93 16.55
C LYS A 78 10.75 7.54 16.63
N THR A 79 10.44 7.08 17.84
CA THR A 79 9.76 5.79 18.05
C THR A 79 8.38 5.75 17.40
N THR A 80 7.55 6.78 17.62
CA THR A 80 6.22 6.89 17.00
C THR A 80 6.33 6.95 15.46
N ALA A 81 7.33 7.64 14.92
CA ALA A 81 7.58 7.66 13.48
C ALA A 81 7.96 6.28 12.93
N ASP A 82 8.75 5.50 13.65
CA ASP A 82 9.09 4.13 13.24
C ASP A 82 7.89 3.18 13.34
N ASP A 83 7.07 3.32 14.37
CA ASP A 83 5.86 2.52 14.55
C ASP A 83 4.80 2.88 13.49
N ASN A 84 4.65 4.15 13.12
CA ASN A 84 3.64 4.57 12.15
C ASN A 84 4.11 4.43 10.68
N ARG A 85 5.31 3.87 10.45
CA ARG A 85 5.86 3.65 9.11
C ARG A 85 5.21 2.44 8.44
N LEU A 86 4.67 2.67 7.26
CA LEU A 86 4.25 1.63 6.32
C LEU A 86 5.33 1.51 5.25
N GLY A 87 6.04 0.38 5.25
CA GLY A 87 7.15 0.14 4.34
C GLY A 87 6.68 0.06 2.88
N ARG A 88 7.62 0.29 1.94
CA ARG A 88 7.36 0.09 0.51
C ARG A 88 6.84 -1.31 0.29
N ASN A 89 5.87 -1.45 -0.61
CA ASN A 89 5.28 -2.75 -0.91
C ASN A 89 4.78 -3.47 0.35
N CYS A 90 4.27 -2.68 1.30
CA CYS A 90 3.70 -3.16 2.55
C CYS A 90 4.66 -3.98 3.41
N GLN A 91 5.98 -3.91 3.17
CA GLN A 91 6.96 -4.66 3.94
C GLN A 91 6.97 -4.22 5.40
N VAL A 92 7.14 -5.18 6.32
CA VAL A 92 7.12 -5.00 7.78
C VAL A 92 5.72 -4.74 8.35
N ARG A 93 4.97 -3.81 7.77
CA ARG A 93 3.64 -3.41 8.25
C ARG A 93 2.77 -2.89 7.11
N PHE A 94 1.47 -3.16 7.17
CA PHE A 94 0.50 -2.68 6.18
C PHE A 94 -0.78 -2.17 6.81
N TRP A 95 -1.44 -1.22 6.16
CA TRP A 95 -2.77 -0.77 6.55
C TRP A 95 -3.85 -1.73 6.05
N CYS A 96 -4.69 -2.23 6.95
CA CYS A 96 -5.90 -2.94 6.58
C CYS A 96 -7.11 -2.04 6.84
N GLY A 97 -7.71 -1.52 5.77
CA GLY A 97 -8.89 -0.66 5.85
C GLY A 97 -10.15 -1.36 6.37
N PHE A 98 -10.22 -2.69 6.28
CA PHE A 98 -11.31 -3.47 6.88
C PHE A 98 -11.17 -3.59 8.40
N CYS A 99 -9.94 -3.76 8.88
CA CYS A 99 -9.66 -3.79 10.32
C CYS A 99 -9.48 -2.40 10.95
N ASP A 100 -9.44 -1.34 10.13
CA ASP A 100 -9.13 0.03 10.54
C ASP A 100 -7.84 0.14 11.38
N LYS A 101 -6.83 -0.67 11.05
CA LYS A 101 -5.55 -0.74 11.77
C LYS A 101 -4.37 -1.14 10.90
N CYS A 102 -3.17 -0.78 11.36
CA CYS A 102 -1.92 -1.30 10.82
C CYS A 102 -1.67 -2.73 11.33
N ILE A 103 -1.29 -3.64 10.44
CA ILE A 103 -1.01 -5.04 10.70
C ILE A 103 0.48 -5.27 10.52
N ASP A 104 1.12 -5.82 11.55
CA ASP A 104 2.50 -6.28 11.49
C ASP A 104 2.62 -7.57 10.69
N GLN A 105 3.59 -7.59 9.79
CA GLN A 105 3.97 -8.78 9.03
C GLN A 105 5.03 -9.55 9.80
N LYS A 106 4.93 -10.88 9.76
CA LYS A 106 5.87 -11.76 10.45
C LYS A 106 7.06 -12.08 9.54
N SER A 107 6.78 -12.21 8.25
CA SER A 107 7.78 -12.50 7.23
C SER A 107 8.22 -11.25 6.45
N LYS A 108 9.27 -11.41 5.63
CA LYS A 108 9.78 -10.39 4.69
C LYS A 108 9.68 -10.90 3.25
N GLY A 109 9.80 -10.01 2.27
CA GLY A 109 9.79 -10.37 0.85
C GLY A 109 8.45 -10.94 0.39
N LEU A 110 8.50 -12.01 -0.41
CA LEU A 110 7.33 -12.64 -1.04
C LEU A 110 6.34 -13.25 -0.04
N GLU A 111 6.83 -13.70 1.11
CA GLU A 111 6.00 -14.26 2.17
C GLU A 111 5.13 -13.18 2.82
N ALA A 112 5.72 -12.03 3.15
CA ALA A 112 5.00 -10.88 3.70
C ALA A 112 3.86 -10.42 2.77
N TRP A 113 4.12 -10.43 1.45
CA TRP A 113 3.10 -10.17 0.45
C TRP A 113 1.96 -11.20 0.49
N THR A 114 2.29 -12.47 0.66
CA THR A 114 1.31 -13.54 0.77
C THR A 114 0.47 -13.37 2.03
N GLU A 115 1.08 -13.05 3.17
CA GLU A 115 0.38 -12.73 4.43
C GLU A 115 -0.65 -11.60 4.25
N ARG A 116 -0.30 -10.53 3.52
CA ARG A 116 -1.23 -9.44 3.21
C ARG A 116 -2.45 -9.94 2.41
N PHE A 117 -2.21 -10.66 1.32
CA PHE A 117 -3.30 -11.16 0.49
C PHE A 117 -4.18 -12.18 1.22
N ASP A 118 -3.59 -13.03 2.05
CA ASP A 118 -4.31 -14.01 2.87
C ASP A 118 -5.16 -13.30 3.92
N HIS A 119 -4.60 -12.28 4.58
CA HIS A 119 -5.34 -11.46 5.54
C HIS A 119 -6.55 -10.78 4.89
N LEU A 120 -6.35 -10.12 3.74
CA LEU A 120 -7.41 -9.43 3.02
C LEU A 120 -8.44 -10.40 2.40
N GLU A 121 -8.00 -11.58 1.94
CA GLU A 121 -8.91 -12.63 1.46
C GLU A 121 -9.88 -13.05 2.57
N ASN A 122 -9.42 -13.21 3.81
CA ASN A 122 -10.28 -13.59 4.92
C ASN A 122 -11.46 -12.62 5.11
N HIS A 123 -11.28 -11.32 4.83
CA HIS A 123 -12.36 -10.33 4.83
C HIS A 123 -13.35 -10.58 3.68
N PHE A 124 -12.86 -10.85 2.47
CA PHE A 124 -13.74 -11.08 1.31
C PHE A 124 -14.59 -12.35 1.41
N ILE A 125 -14.08 -13.39 2.08
CA ILE A 125 -14.77 -14.69 2.18
C ILE A 125 -15.37 -14.97 3.56
N GLY A 126 -15.07 -14.12 4.55
CA GLY A 126 -15.56 -14.27 5.93
C GLY A 126 -14.91 -15.43 6.71
N ARG A 127 -13.62 -15.72 6.49
CA ARG A 127 -12.91 -16.81 7.21
C ARG A 127 -12.43 -16.31 8.57
N GLY A 128 -13.15 -16.65 9.63
CA GLY A 128 -12.80 -16.31 11.01
C GLY A 128 -13.03 -14.83 11.38
N ILE A 129 -13.56 -14.06 10.44
CA ILE A 129 -13.96 -12.64 10.57
C ILE A 129 -15.20 -12.40 9.69
N PRO A 130 -15.99 -11.33 9.92
CA PRO A 130 -17.16 -11.02 9.10
C PRO A 130 -16.80 -10.85 7.62
N LYS A 131 -17.67 -11.31 6.72
CA LYS A 131 -17.54 -11.07 5.27
C LYS A 131 -17.78 -9.58 4.98
N GLN A 132 -16.84 -8.94 4.29
CA GLN A 132 -16.91 -7.53 3.94
C GLN A 132 -16.79 -7.32 2.43
N ASN A 133 -17.45 -6.29 1.90
CA ASN A 133 -17.34 -5.91 0.50
C ASN A 133 -16.17 -4.95 0.26
N ILE A 134 -15.54 -4.99 -0.92
CA ILE A 134 -14.47 -4.05 -1.28
C ILE A 134 -14.89 -2.57 -1.12
N ARG A 135 -16.17 -2.24 -1.29
CA ARG A 135 -16.68 -0.89 -1.09
C ARG A 135 -16.51 -0.38 0.35
N GLU A 136 -16.49 -1.26 1.34
CA GLU A 136 -16.31 -0.91 2.75
C GLU A 136 -14.84 -0.65 3.11
N LEU A 137 -13.90 -0.96 2.22
CA LEU A 137 -12.48 -0.78 2.50
C LEU A 137 -12.16 0.70 2.74
N ILE A 138 -11.68 1.02 3.94
CA ILE A 138 -11.23 2.37 4.28
C ILE A 138 -9.89 2.65 3.62
N SER A 139 -9.80 3.76 2.88
CA SER A 139 -8.56 4.17 2.23
C SER A 139 -7.46 4.47 3.25
N VAL A 140 -6.19 4.32 2.85
CA VAL A 140 -5.07 4.66 3.72
C VAL A 140 -5.01 6.17 4.03
N ASP A 141 -5.40 7.00 3.06
CA ASP A 141 -5.32 8.45 3.11
C ASP A 141 -6.60 9.14 3.59
N SER A 142 -7.67 8.39 3.89
CA SER A 142 -8.96 8.96 4.29
C SER A 142 -9.74 8.04 5.22
N ASN A 143 -10.62 8.60 6.06
CA ASN A 143 -11.62 7.81 6.79
C ASN A 143 -12.84 7.41 5.96
N LYS A 144 -12.84 7.70 4.65
CA LYS A 144 -13.93 7.33 3.77
C LYS A 144 -13.72 5.92 3.23
N SER A 145 -14.83 5.20 3.13
CA SER A 145 -14.84 3.91 2.47
C SER A 145 -14.64 4.11 0.97
N LYS A 146 -14.16 3.07 0.29
CA LYS A 146 -13.97 3.11 -1.15
C LYS A 146 -15.28 3.37 -1.92
N GLY A 147 -16.42 2.91 -1.39
CA GLY A 147 -17.74 3.21 -1.95
C GLY A 147 -18.05 4.71 -1.97
N ASP A 148 -17.67 5.43 -0.92
CA ASP A 148 -17.96 6.87 -0.76
C ASP A 148 -17.06 7.78 -1.62
N LEU A 149 -15.96 7.25 -2.14
CA LEU A 149 -14.99 7.98 -2.97
C LEU A 149 -15.19 7.73 -4.47
N GLY A 150 -15.88 6.64 -4.83
CA GLY A 150 -16.14 6.28 -6.23
C GLY A 150 -17.08 7.23 -6.96
N THR A 151 -17.91 7.99 -6.24
CA THR A 151 -18.88 8.94 -6.83
C THR A 151 -18.26 10.26 -7.27
N ILE A 152 -16.95 10.49 -7.07
CA ILE A 152 -16.30 11.78 -7.35
C ILE A 152 -15.59 11.78 -8.72
N PHE A 153 -15.43 10.61 -9.37
CA PHE A 153 -14.63 10.47 -10.60
C PHE A 153 -15.43 10.11 -11.87
N GLU A 154 -16.76 10.07 -11.82
CA GLU A 154 -17.61 9.69 -12.96
C GLU A 154 -18.12 10.89 -13.81
N ASP A 155 -17.79 12.14 -13.46
CA ASP A 155 -18.36 13.34 -14.11
C ASP A 155 -17.50 13.98 -15.23
N ASP A 156 -16.29 13.49 -15.55
CA ASP A 156 -15.39 14.13 -16.55
C ASP A 156 -14.89 13.16 -17.64
N LEU A 157 -15.79 12.45 -18.32
CA LEU A 157 -15.50 11.85 -19.63
C LEU A 157 -16.57 12.28 -20.63
N ASP A 158 -16.36 13.47 -21.21
CA ASP A 158 -17.11 13.94 -22.37
C ASP A 158 -16.92 13.00 -23.57
N ASP A 159 -18.07 12.64 -24.11
CA ASP A 159 -18.36 11.89 -25.33
C ASP A 159 -17.96 12.70 -26.56
N GLU A 160 -17.15 12.12 -27.45
CA GLU A 160 -17.09 12.54 -28.85
C GLU A 160 -16.93 11.29 -29.72
N SER A 161 -18.08 10.72 -30.08
CA SER A 161 -18.20 9.73 -31.15
C SER A 161 -18.61 10.43 -32.44
N GLY A 162 -17.67 10.54 -33.39
CA GLY A 162 -17.90 11.01 -34.75
C GLY A 162 -17.63 9.91 -35.77
N SER A 163 -18.67 9.48 -36.48
CA SER A 163 -18.73 8.29 -37.33
C SER A 163 -18.11 8.45 -38.73
N GLU A 164 -17.62 7.33 -39.25
CA GLU A 164 -17.57 6.80 -40.63
C GLU A 164 -17.61 7.74 -41.86
N HIS A 165 -16.64 7.53 -42.78
CA HIS A 165 -16.95 7.42 -44.21
C HIS A 165 -15.90 6.54 -44.92
N GLY A 166 -16.38 5.52 -45.62
CA GLY A 166 -15.57 4.63 -46.46
C GLY A 166 -15.33 5.17 -47.86
N SER A 167 -14.31 4.62 -48.54
CA SER A 167 -14.36 4.24 -49.96
C SER A 167 -13.07 3.54 -50.39
N SER A 168 -13.26 2.58 -51.30
CA SER A 168 -12.28 1.71 -51.96
C SER A 168 -11.88 2.28 -53.34
N MET A 169 -10.86 1.67 -53.98
CA MET A 169 -10.24 1.89 -55.32
C MET A 169 -9.20 3.02 -55.41
N GLY A 170 -8.06 2.93 -56.10
CA GLY A 170 -7.42 1.88 -56.92
C GLY A 170 -6.23 2.45 -57.72
N CYS A 171 -5.17 1.64 -57.87
CA CYS A 171 -4.17 1.51 -58.95
C CYS A 171 -3.22 2.64 -59.48
N LEU A 172 -1.93 2.23 -59.67
CA LEU A 172 -0.94 2.51 -60.76
C LEU A 172 -0.50 3.98 -61.01
N SER A 173 0.74 4.37 -61.38
CA SER A 173 2.02 3.74 -61.74
C SER A 173 3.13 4.83 -61.78
N ASP A 174 4.38 4.36 -61.84
CA ASP A 174 5.71 5.00 -61.93
C ASP A 174 5.90 6.15 -62.96
N ALA A 175 6.74 7.16 -62.65
CA ALA A 175 7.80 7.70 -63.55
C ALA A 175 8.59 8.91 -62.98
N THR A 176 9.86 8.65 -62.64
CA THR A 176 11.10 9.40 -62.98
C THR A 176 11.35 10.91 -62.68
N ARG A 177 12.55 11.14 -62.08
CA ARG A 177 13.60 12.21 -62.25
C ARG A 177 13.84 13.23 -61.11
N LYS A 178 15.14 13.33 -60.76
CA LYS A 178 15.90 14.05 -59.68
C LYS A 178 16.09 15.57 -59.95
N PRO A 179 16.95 16.37 -59.25
CA PRO A 179 17.60 16.31 -57.91
C PRO A 179 17.51 17.65 -57.09
N LYS A 180 17.95 17.67 -55.82
CA LYS A 180 19.05 18.53 -55.28
C LYS A 180 19.16 18.46 -53.74
N GLU A 181 20.41 18.37 -53.28
CA GLU A 181 20.84 18.35 -51.88
C GLU A 181 20.58 19.68 -51.14
N SER A 182 20.42 19.63 -49.81
CA SER A 182 21.30 20.36 -48.89
C SER A 182 21.03 20.06 -47.40
N HIS A 183 22.13 19.88 -46.66
CA HIS A 183 22.35 20.00 -45.20
C HIS A 183 21.55 19.11 -44.21
N LEU A 184 22.11 18.00 -43.74
CA LEU A 184 23.07 17.82 -42.62
C LEU A 184 22.43 17.61 -41.23
N ARG A 185 22.26 16.32 -40.90
CA ARG A 185 22.50 15.60 -39.62
C ARG A 185 21.98 16.22 -38.31
N SER A 186 21.18 15.48 -37.55
CA SER A 186 21.74 14.60 -36.51
C SER A 186 20.92 13.33 -36.23
N ARG A 187 21.65 12.21 -36.07
CA ARG A 187 21.21 10.88 -35.59
C ARG A 187 21.04 10.94 -34.07
N ILE A 188 20.16 10.15 -33.44
CA ILE A 188 20.41 8.81 -32.83
C ILE A 188 19.01 8.17 -32.65
N SER A 189 18.63 7.16 -33.43
CA SER A 189 18.81 5.70 -33.25
C SER A 189 18.01 5.06 -32.11
N ALA A 190 17.22 4.07 -32.54
CA ALA A 190 16.36 3.17 -31.78
C ALA A 190 17.12 2.24 -30.82
N GLY A 191 16.37 1.72 -29.84
CA GLY A 191 16.74 0.58 -29.00
C GLY A 191 15.69 0.39 -27.90
N SER A 192 14.67 -0.43 -28.13
CA SER A 192 14.62 -1.86 -27.78
C SER A 192 14.10 -2.11 -26.36
N LYS A 193 12.90 -2.71 -26.30
CA LYS A 193 12.26 -3.28 -25.12
C LYS A 193 13.22 -4.23 -24.41
N ARG A 194 13.40 -4.09 -23.09
CA ARG A 194 13.93 -5.17 -22.25
C ARG A 194 13.06 -5.42 -21.03
N GLN A 195 12.68 -6.68 -20.98
CA GLN A 195 12.12 -7.49 -19.92
C GLN A 195 13.15 -7.61 -18.81
N ILE A 196 12.80 -7.24 -17.57
CA ILE A 196 13.68 -7.43 -16.42
C ILE A 196 13.35 -8.78 -15.81
N VAL A 197 14.23 -9.73 -16.10
CA VAL A 197 14.38 -11.02 -15.42
C VAL A 197 15.21 -10.74 -14.17
N GLY A 198 14.78 -11.25 -13.02
CA GLY A 198 15.53 -11.13 -11.77
C GLY A 198 16.87 -11.87 -11.85
N ASN A 199 17.84 -11.40 -11.07
CA ASN A 199 18.97 -12.19 -10.59
C ASN A 199 19.42 -11.63 -9.23
N GLU A 200 19.82 -12.58 -8.40
CA GLU A 200 20.31 -12.49 -7.03
C GLU A 200 21.80 -12.06 -6.96
N GLU A 201 22.22 -11.80 -5.71
CA GLU A 201 23.59 -11.86 -5.15
C GLU A 201 24.34 -10.54 -4.79
N ASP A 202 24.59 -10.47 -3.47
CA ASP A 202 25.74 -9.99 -2.69
C ASP A 202 26.12 -8.51 -2.57
N ILE A 203 25.85 -7.97 -1.37
CA ILE A 203 26.72 -6.98 -0.70
C ILE A 203 26.82 -7.32 0.81
N ASP A 204 27.95 -7.93 1.14
CA ASP A 204 28.86 -7.79 2.29
C ASP A 204 28.37 -7.34 3.70
N SER A 205 28.64 -8.22 4.68
CA SER A 205 29.25 -8.07 6.04
C SER A 205 29.68 -6.65 6.47
N GLU A 206 29.66 -6.16 7.72
CA GLU A 206 29.63 -6.65 9.12
C GLU A 206 29.58 -5.36 10.02
N PRO A 207 29.78 -5.37 11.37
CA PRO A 207 29.29 -6.21 12.45
C PRO A 207 28.51 -5.38 13.51
N ARG A 208 28.00 -6.06 14.56
CA ARG A 208 28.29 -5.81 16.01
C ARG A 208 27.08 -5.96 16.96
N THR A 209 27.33 -6.83 17.95
CA THR A 209 26.97 -6.78 19.37
C THR A 209 25.58 -7.19 19.86
N LYS A 210 25.61 -8.38 20.48
CA LYS A 210 24.70 -8.95 21.47
C LYS A 210 24.29 -7.96 22.57
N GLN A 211 23.01 -7.92 22.92
CA GLN A 211 22.59 -7.85 24.32
C GLN A 211 21.18 -8.43 24.52
N ARG A 212 21.12 -9.72 24.86
CA ARG A 212 19.94 -10.33 25.49
C ARG A 212 19.91 -9.86 26.93
N ARG A 213 18.93 -9.04 27.32
CA ARG A 213 18.58 -8.84 28.72
C ARG A 213 17.56 -9.91 29.13
N LEU A 214 17.98 -10.74 30.07
CA LEU A 214 17.14 -11.64 30.84
C LEU A 214 16.17 -10.80 31.68
N PHE A 215 14.87 -11.11 31.60
CA PHE A 215 13.89 -10.65 32.58
C PHE A 215 14.12 -11.43 33.88
N ARG A 216 14.56 -10.72 34.92
CA ARG A 216 14.59 -11.21 36.30
C ARG A 216 13.24 -10.88 36.94
N ALA A 217 12.42 -11.90 37.16
CA ALA A 217 11.27 -11.80 38.05
C ALA A 217 11.79 -11.83 39.49
N SER A 218 11.56 -10.75 40.23
CA SER A 218 11.70 -10.73 41.69
C SER A 218 10.30 -10.66 42.27
N SER A 219 9.76 -11.80 42.70
CA SER A 219 8.65 -11.84 43.66
C SER A 219 9.27 -11.99 45.04
N VAL A 220 9.16 -10.94 45.85
CA VAL A 220 9.53 -10.96 47.27
C VAL A 220 8.34 -11.55 48.03
N THR A 221 8.58 -12.69 48.66
CA THR A 221 7.77 -13.27 49.72
C THR A 221 8.00 -12.49 51.01
N VAL A 222 6.94 -12.02 51.66
CA VAL A 222 6.96 -11.68 53.09
C VAL A 222 5.73 -12.32 53.74
N ASP A 223 5.96 -13.46 54.37
CA ASP A 223 5.13 -13.99 55.45
C ASP A 223 5.43 -13.20 56.73
N ALA A 224 4.39 -12.70 57.41
CA ALA A 224 4.41 -12.40 58.85
C ALA A 224 2.98 -12.08 59.36
N GLU A 225 2.28 -13.12 59.82
CA GLU A 225 1.43 -13.04 61.02
C GLU A 225 2.36 -13.04 62.27
N PRO A 226 2.00 -12.46 63.45
CA PRO A 226 0.83 -12.92 64.21
C PRO A 226 0.07 -11.89 65.10
N SER A 227 -1.19 -12.25 65.34
CA SER A 227 -1.91 -12.29 66.63
C SER A 227 -1.86 -11.09 67.58
N ILE A 228 -2.99 -10.36 67.67
CA ILE A 228 -3.44 -9.71 68.91
C ILE A 228 -4.95 -9.93 69.05
N THR A 229 -5.33 -10.78 70.02
CA THR A 229 -6.65 -10.76 70.66
C THR A 229 -6.61 -9.85 71.88
N PRO A 230 -7.77 -9.31 72.29
CA PRO A 230 -8.02 -9.14 73.72
C PRO A 230 -9.35 -9.77 74.14
N ASN A 231 -9.26 -10.76 75.04
CA ASN A 231 -10.04 -10.82 76.27
C ASN A 231 -9.25 -11.63 77.30
#